data_AF-A0A832KG17-F1
#
_entry.id   AF-A0A832KG17-F1
#
_cell.length_a   1.000
_cell.length_b   1.000
_cell.length_c   1.000
_cell.angle_alpha   90.00
_cell.angle_beta   90.00
_cell.angle_gamma   90.00
#
_symmetry.space_group_name_H-M   'P 1'
#
loop_
_entity.id
_entity.type
_entity.pdbx_description
1 polymer ?
#
loop_
_entity_poly.entity_id
_entity_poly.type
_entity_poly.pdbx_seq_one_letter_code
_entity_poly.pdbx_strand_id
1 'polypeptide(L)'
;MNNTEIQVASLEWRSLRALRRISKGWKPEFPLNHEKIPKPDIYIDGKPVYILGKGAQRERKKPLQLLNIEVAGYISEFLKTTFGPLGLDKIIIAQEGKSRIIYVSNDSEVIFRKTPFQHPIAQFLAGAAVAAQKEVGGGGATSVILAGEILKNCGTLIEKGIHPSIVQDGCIEAMNKVIEIIDKNAMPITINDDKIISQIVKTSLTSGCLIEFGDLIADMILKIIRYVNEPYLEDALLNIKIKKVEGGWIGDSRLVMGCAFYREPTHPDMPEKVVNAKIAILKGGLKVSERGRTRYFDHGTISETLHDYKEFRVEKKRILKDVIEKVSSIGANVLFVEKGIDQDIMDYLARMKLLTIRRFPPPELEEVAEATGANIVSDVNILDTSDLGEAEIVELRRIAGEPWWFIEGCRNPRVVNILLRGANAQLLLEAETAIKNVFKIISVLWRDRRVVAGGGALEMEIARQLREYSKQTSGKKQLVINAVAEAFHSIPSALIQNAGLKPIDIVPNLRSMHAHGGVNIGFDVFKRTPCDMISSRILEPVQVKVQAVKTAFEAVYTILRIDDFILCRRLPKPEADYKRRMEGTAPERVKKIKRDFGID
;
A
#
# COMPACT_ATOMS: atom_id res chain seq x y z
N MET A 1 -20.17 31.82 4.40
CA MET A 1 -19.69 32.55 3.21
C MET A 1 -18.48 33.39 3.61
N ASN A 2 -17.27 33.23 3.10
CA ASN A 2 -16.49 32.08 2.65
C ASN A 2 -15.02 32.51 2.83
N ASN A 3 -14.36 32.07 3.91
CA ASN A 3 -12.90 32.25 4.08
C ASN A 3 -12.08 31.48 3.01
N THR A 4 -12.74 30.60 2.26
CA THR A 4 -12.23 29.87 1.10
C THR A 4 -12.09 30.75 -0.14
N GLU A 5 -12.98 31.72 -0.38
CA GLU A 5 -12.90 32.60 -1.56
C GLU A 5 -11.74 33.59 -1.44
N ILE A 6 -11.42 34.05 -0.22
CA ILE A 6 -10.28 34.94 0.03
C ILE A 6 -8.95 34.18 -0.16
N GLN A 7 -8.88 32.90 0.21
CA GLN A 7 -7.67 32.09 -0.01
C GLN A 7 -7.43 31.75 -1.48
N VAL A 8 -8.48 31.38 -2.23
CA VAL A 8 -8.37 31.07 -3.67
C VAL A 8 -8.04 32.34 -4.47
N ALA A 9 -8.69 33.46 -4.17
CA ALA A 9 -8.38 34.75 -4.79
C ALA A 9 -6.93 35.20 -4.48
N SER A 10 -6.42 34.92 -3.27
CA SER A 10 -5.02 35.25 -2.91
C SER A 10 -3.98 34.40 -3.62
N LEU A 11 -4.31 33.15 -3.95
CA LEU A 11 -3.45 32.22 -4.68
C LEU A 11 -3.39 32.55 -6.18
N GLU A 12 -4.54 32.90 -6.78
CA GLU A 12 -4.64 33.37 -8.17
C GLU A 12 -3.96 34.73 -8.36
N TRP A 13 -4.12 35.67 -7.42
CA TRP A 13 -3.43 36.97 -7.48
C TRP A 13 -1.91 36.85 -7.36
N ARG A 14 -1.41 35.92 -6.55
CA ARG A 14 0.03 35.68 -6.38
C ARG A 14 0.67 35.08 -7.62
N SER A 15 -0.03 34.17 -8.30
CA SER A 15 0.43 33.54 -9.54
C SER A 15 0.33 34.48 -10.74
N LEU A 16 -0.70 35.34 -10.83
CA LEU A 16 -0.80 36.41 -11.82
C LEU A 16 0.27 37.51 -11.64
N ARG A 17 0.62 37.87 -10.40
CA ARG A 17 1.75 38.79 -10.12
C ARG A 17 3.09 38.19 -10.52
N ALA A 18 3.29 36.88 -10.33
CA ALA A 18 4.51 36.20 -10.76
C ALA A 18 4.65 36.22 -12.29
N LEU A 19 3.58 35.94 -13.03
CA LEU A 19 3.56 35.99 -14.50
C LEU A 19 3.76 37.42 -15.04
N ARG A 20 3.15 38.45 -14.43
CA ARG A 20 3.36 39.87 -14.79
C ARG A 20 4.78 40.37 -14.51
N ARG A 21 5.49 39.79 -13.55
CA ARG A 21 6.90 40.14 -13.26
C ARG A 21 7.86 39.51 -14.28
N ILE A 22 7.55 38.30 -14.75
CA ILE A 22 8.34 37.60 -15.77
C ILE A 22 8.21 38.30 -17.13
N SER A 23 7.02 38.77 -17.52
CA SER A 23 6.83 39.47 -18.80
C SER A 23 7.42 40.88 -18.88
N LYS A 24 7.79 41.49 -17.73
CA LYS A 24 8.39 42.83 -17.65
C LYS A 24 9.92 42.83 -17.50
N GLY A 25 10.59 41.71 -17.74
CA GLY A 25 12.06 41.64 -17.65
C GLY A 25 12.59 41.85 -16.23
N TRP A 26 11.80 41.52 -15.20
CA TRP A 26 12.23 41.63 -13.81
C TRP A 26 13.35 40.61 -13.54
N LYS A 27 14.60 41.08 -13.49
CA LYS A 27 15.70 40.30 -12.94
C LYS A 27 15.42 40.09 -11.45
N PRO A 28 15.45 38.85 -10.93
CA PRO A 28 15.41 38.67 -9.49
C PRO A 28 16.66 39.36 -8.92
N GLU A 29 16.45 40.41 -8.14
CA GLU A 29 17.53 40.97 -7.33
C GLU A 29 18.05 39.83 -6.45
N PHE A 30 19.27 39.41 -6.75
CA PHE A 30 20.06 38.48 -5.94
C PHE A 30 20.10 38.98 -4.49
N PRO A 31 20.24 38.07 -3.50
CA PRO A 31 19.58 38.16 -2.20
C PRO A 31 19.79 39.48 -1.47
N LEU A 32 18.76 39.93 -0.73
CA LEU A 32 18.87 41.04 0.22
C LEU A 32 20.08 40.79 1.13
N ASN A 33 20.75 41.84 1.64
CA ASN A 33 22.00 41.66 2.38
C ASN A 33 21.89 40.71 3.61
N HIS A 34 20.69 40.52 4.17
CA HIS A 34 20.42 39.56 5.24
C HIS A 34 20.05 38.14 4.74
N GLU A 35 19.85 37.96 3.44
CA GLU A 35 19.53 36.71 2.73
C GLU A 35 20.76 36.11 2.01
N LYS A 36 21.95 36.73 2.13
CA LYS A 36 23.20 36.18 1.59
C LYS A 36 23.51 34.86 2.30
N ILE A 37 23.39 33.76 1.56
CA ILE A 37 23.93 32.46 1.97
C ILE A 37 25.44 32.67 2.16
N PRO A 38 26.01 32.36 3.34
CA PRO A 38 27.46 32.44 3.51
C PRO A 38 28.10 31.53 2.47
N LYS A 39 29.06 32.07 1.71
CA LYS A 39 29.87 31.24 0.82
C LYS A 39 30.54 30.17 1.70
N PRO A 40 30.47 28.88 1.35
CA PRO A 40 31.31 27.91 2.01
C PRO A 40 32.76 28.25 1.63
N ASP A 41 33.47 28.93 2.51
CA ASP A 41 34.91 29.08 2.40
C ASP A 41 35.50 27.73 2.77
N ILE A 42 35.66 26.87 1.75
CA ILE A 42 36.15 25.49 1.89
C ILE A 42 37.62 25.47 2.34
N TYR A 43 38.33 26.60 2.23
CA TYR A 43 39.73 26.75 2.63
C TYR A 43 39.95 28.08 3.35
N ILE A 44 40.53 28.02 4.55
CA ILE A 44 41.19 29.16 5.21
C ILE A 44 42.64 28.73 5.41
N ASP A 45 43.60 29.53 4.94
CA ASP A 45 45.05 29.27 5.04
C ASP A 45 45.51 27.88 4.52
N GLY A 46 44.94 27.43 3.40
CA GLY A 46 45.32 26.17 2.75
C GLY A 46 44.92 24.90 3.53
N LYS A 47 44.16 25.04 4.61
CA LYS A 47 43.61 23.92 5.39
C LYS A 47 42.09 23.85 5.18
N PRO A 48 41.51 22.64 5.00
CA PRO A 48 40.07 22.51 4.91
C PRO A 48 39.43 22.87 6.25
N VAL A 49 38.63 23.95 6.27
CA VAL A 49 37.88 24.40 7.45
C VAL A 49 36.44 23.88 7.35
N TYR A 50 35.92 23.41 8.49
CA TYR A 50 34.64 22.70 8.70
C TYR A 50 33.55 22.89 7.62
N ILE A 51 33.21 21.78 6.94
CA ILE A 51 32.18 21.62 5.89
C ILE A 51 30.74 21.85 6.41
N LEU A 52 30.55 22.02 7.73
CA LEU A 52 29.22 22.12 8.34
C LEU A 52 28.73 23.56 8.40
N GLY A 53 27.49 23.80 7.95
CA GLY A 53 26.85 25.11 8.04
C GLY A 53 26.71 25.59 9.49
N LYS A 54 26.74 26.92 9.71
CA LYS A 54 26.60 27.53 11.04
C LYS A 54 25.35 27.01 11.77
N GLY A 55 25.54 26.37 12.92
CA GLY A 55 24.48 25.81 13.77
C GLY A 55 24.14 24.34 13.52
N ALA A 56 24.88 23.65 12.64
CA ALA A 56 24.80 22.19 12.53
C ALA A 56 25.50 21.52 13.73
N GLN A 57 24.83 20.53 14.33
CA GLN A 57 25.40 19.68 15.37
C GLN A 57 25.90 18.40 14.73
N ARG A 58 27.10 17.97 15.13
CA ARG A 58 27.71 16.71 14.67
C ARG A 58 27.98 15.83 15.87
N GLU A 59 27.45 14.62 15.84
CA GLU A 59 27.76 13.60 16.82
C GLU A 59 28.59 12.51 16.16
N ARG A 60 29.88 12.43 16.55
CA ARG A 60 30.81 11.44 16.01
C ARG A 60 31.56 10.76 17.15
N LYS A 61 31.10 9.57 17.55
CA LYS A 61 31.75 8.76 18.60
C LYS A 61 31.33 7.28 18.46
N LYS A 62 32.18 6.33 18.88
CA LYS A 62 31.80 4.89 19.04
C LYS A 62 30.46 4.66 19.77
N PRO A 63 30.08 5.42 20.82
CA PRO A 63 28.75 5.35 21.42
C PRO A 63 27.58 5.60 20.45
N LEU A 64 27.80 6.23 19.29
CA LEU A 64 26.74 6.44 18.32
C LEU A 64 26.26 5.14 17.67
N GLN A 65 27.19 4.23 17.35
CA GLN A 65 26.82 2.92 16.80
C GLN A 65 26.05 2.09 17.83
N LEU A 66 26.46 2.16 19.10
CA LEU A 66 25.75 1.50 20.20
C LEU A 66 24.37 2.12 20.42
N LEU A 67 24.24 3.45 20.36
CA LEU A 67 22.95 4.15 20.41
C LEU A 67 22.04 3.73 19.26
N ASN A 68 22.56 3.61 18.03
CA ASN A 68 21.79 3.14 16.88
C ASN A 68 21.27 1.71 17.08
N ILE A 69 22.10 0.83 17.63
CA ILE A 69 21.74 -0.54 18.00
C ILE A 69 20.66 -0.54 19.07
N GLU A 70 20.79 0.31 20.09
CA GLU A 70 19.82 0.44 21.18
C GLU A 70 18.45 0.89 20.64
N VAL A 71 18.43 1.91 19.77
CA VAL A 71 17.19 2.37 19.11
C VAL A 71 16.56 1.26 18.28
N ALA A 72 17.35 0.49 17.54
CA ALA A 72 16.84 -0.67 16.80
C ALA A 72 16.25 -1.73 17.73
N GLY A 73 16.88 -1.97 18.88
CA GLY A 73 16.37 -2.84 19.94
C GLY A 73 15.02 -2.39 20.48
N TYR A 74 14.84 -1.09 20.74
CA TYR A 74 13.54 -0.55 21.18
C TYR A 74 12.43 -0.76 20.15
N ILE A 75 12.72 -0.57 18.87
CA ILE A 75 11.74 -0.77 17.79
C ILE A 75 11.38 -2.25 17.63
N SER A 76 12.36 -3.15 17.79
CA SER A 76 12.12 -4.60 17.82
C SER A 76 11.21 -4.99 18.99
N GLU A 77 11.53 -4.55 20.22
CA GLU A 77 10.73 -4.88 21.41
C GLU A 77 9.33 -4.26 21.33
N PHE A 78 9.20 -3.05 20.75
CA PHE A 78 7.92 -2.42 20.48
C PHE A 78 7.02 -3.31 19.61
N LEU A 79 7.55 -3.92 18.54
CA LEU A 79 6.78 -4.80 17.67
C LEU A 79 6.59 -6.21 18.20
N LYS A 80 7.50 -6.71 19.04
CA LYS A 80 7.51 -8.11 19.48
C LYS A 80 6.20 -8.59 20.09
N THR A 81 5.47 -7.70 20.77
CA THR A 81 4.16 -8.00 21.39
C THR A 81 3.01 -8.15 20.40
N THR A 82 3.18 -7.77 19.13
CA THR A 82 2.18 -7.97 18.07
C THR A 82 2.48 -9.22 17.25
N PHE A 83 3.63 -9.85 17.43
CA PHE A 83 4.07 -10.95 16.57
C PHE A 83 3.35 -12.27 16.83
N GLY A 84 2.86 -12.91 15.76
CA GLY A 84 2.26 -14.24 15.80
C GLY A 84 0.76 -14.27 16.11
N PRO A 85 0.16 -15.47 16.18
CA PRO A 85 -1.29 -15.63 16.28
C PRO A 85 -1.95 -15.03 17.53
N LEU A 86 -1.22 -15.04 18.65
CA LEU A 86 -1.64 -14.43 19.92
C LEU A 86 -1.00 -13.07 20.17
N GLY A 87 -0.48 -12.43 19.12
CA GLY A 87 0.01 -11.06 19.17
C GLY A 87 -1.14 -10.07 19.39
N LEU A 88 -0.88 -9.02 20.17
CA LEU A 88 -1.89 -8.03 20.53
C LEU A 88 -1.89 -6.83 19.56
N ASP A 89 -3.07 -6.26 19.33
CA ASP A 89 -3.21 -5.04 18.54
C ASP A 89 -2.65 -3.82 19.27
N LYS A 90 -2.15 -2.85 18.51
CA LYS A 90 -1.75 -1.55 19.04
C LYS A 90 -2.79 -0.49 18.69
N ILE A 91 -3.12 0.32 19.70
CA ILE A 91 -3.90 1.54 19.51
C ILE A 91 -2.94 2.69 19.17
N ILE A 92 -3.14 3.30 18.00
CA ILE A 92 -2.30 4.38 17.46
C ILE A 92 -3.17 5.60 17.25
N ILE A 93 -2.83 6.69 17.93
CA ILE A 93 -3.51 7.96 17.80
C ILE A 93 -2.72 8.81 16.81
N ALA A 94 -3.19 8.88 15.57
CA ALA A 94 -2.56 9.67 14.53
C ALA A 94 -3.28 11.00 14.34
N GLN A 95 -2.53 12.05 14.03
CA GLN A 95 -3.08 13.36 13.69
C GLN A 95 -3.10 13.51 12.16
N GLU A 96 -4.30 13.43 11.56
CA GLU A 96 -4.51 13.65 10.13
C GLU A 96 -5.21 15.00 9.93
N GLY A 97 -4.44 15.99 9.48
CA GLY A 97 -4.92 17.37 9.37
C GLY A 97 -5.27 17.97 10.73
N LYS A 98 -6.55 18.32 10.91
CA LYS A 98 -7.08 18.84 12.19
C LYS A 98 -7.73 17.76 13.06
N SER A 99 -7.90 16.55 12.54
CA SER A 99 -8.61 15.47 13.22
C SER A 99 -7.63 14.47 13.82
N ARG A 100 -7.98 13.94 14.99
CA ARG A 100 -7.30 12.79 15.58
C ARG A 100 -8.04 11.54 15.17
N ILE A 101 -7.36 10.64 14.49
CA ILE A 101 -7.91 9.35 14.07
C ILE A 101 -7.24 8.26 14.91
N ILE A 102 -8.06 7.35 15.43
CA ILE A 102 -7.59 6.21 16.22
C ILE A 102 -7.53 5.02 15.28
N TYR A 103 -6.34 4.46 15.14
CA TYR A 103 -6.11 3.20 14.46
C TYR A 103 -5.89 2.11 15.49
N VAL A 104 -6.47 0.94 15.28
CA VAL A 104 -6.22 -0.29 16.04
C VAL A 104 -5.74 -1.31 15.03
N SER A 105 -4.53 -1.84 15.21
CA SER A 105 -3.98 -2.82 14.28
C SER A 105 -2.83 -3.63 14.89
N ASN A 106 -2.75 -4.90 14.50
CA ASN A 106 -1.57 -5.76 14.67
C ASN A 106 -0.52 -5.57 13.54
N ASP A 107 -0.97 -5.12 12.37
CA ASP A 107 -0.17 -5.13 11.14
C ASP A 107 1.01 -4.15 11.19
N SER A 108 2.22 -4.65 10.93
CA SER A 108 3.44 -3.83 11.01
C SER A 108 3.47 -2.67 10.01
N GLU A 109 2.92 -2.84 8.80
CA GLU A 109 2.85 -1.76 7.81
C GLU A 109 1.91 -0.63 8.30
N VAL A 110 0.74 -0.98 8.83
CA VAL A 110 -0.20 0.01 9.39
C VAL A 110 0.43 0.70 10.60
N ILE A 111 1.02 -0.07 11.52
CA ILE A 111 1.65 0.46 12.73
C ILE A 111 2.71 1.50 12.36
N PHE A 112 3.61 1.15 11.45
CA PHE A 112 4.74 2.00 11.08
C PHE A 112 4.36 3.21 10.23
N ARG A 113 3.37 3.10 9.34
CA ARG A 113 2.90 4.24 8.55
C ARG A 113 2.17 5.28 9.39
N LYS A 114 1.47 4.85 10.44
CA LYS A 114 0.65 5.74 11.29
C LYS A 114 1.41 6.28 12.50
N THR A 115 2.53 5.66 12.86
CA THR A 115 3.38 6.12 13.98
C THR A 115 4.44 7.11 13.51
N PRO A 116 4.48 8.36 14.02
CA PRO A 116 5.51 9.31 13.66
C PRO A 116 6.80 9.06 14.44
N PHE A 117 7.79 8.41 13.82
CA PHE A 117 9.13 8.25 14.40
C PHE A 117 9.97 9.50 14.21
N GLN A 118 10.70 9.92 15.26
CA GLN A 118 11.62 11.06 15.19
C GLN A 118 13.05 10.63 14.85
N HIS A 119 13.50 9.49 15.41
CA HIS A 119 14.86 9.01 15.22
C HIS A 119 15.07 8.44 13.81
N PRO A 120 16.15 8.80 13.08
CA PRO A 120 16.39 8.32 11.71
C PRO A 120 16.45 6.80 11.59
N ILE A 121 17.07 6.11 12.56
CA ILE A 121 17.14 4.64 12.58
C ILE A 121 15.75 4.02 12.70
N ALA A 122 14.88 4.60 13.53
CA ALA A 122 13.51 4.11 13.68
C ALA A 122 12.70 4.34 12.40
N GLN A 123 12.85 5.50 11.75
CA GLN A 123 12.23 5.78 10.45
C GLN A 123 12.72 4.80 9.36
N PHE A 124 14.02 4.50 9.35
CA PHE A 124 14.63 3.58 8.40
C PHE A 124 14.11 2.14 8.61
N LEU A 125 14.09 1.63 9.85
CA LEU A 125 13.54 0.31 10.17
C LEU A 125 12.05 0.21 9.83
N ALA A 126 11.28 1.26 10.16
CA ALA A 126 9.88 1.36 9.79
C ALA A 126 9.68 1.30 8.26
N GLY A 127 10.52 2.02 7.50
CA GLY A 127 10.51 2.00 6.05
C GLY A 127 10.87 0.63 5.47
N ALA A 128 11.89 -0.04 6.01
CA ALA A 128 12.31 -1.38 5.61
C ALA A 128 11.19 -2.41 5.83
N ALA A 129 10.53 -2.38 6.98
CA ALA A 129 9.40 -3.26 7.28
C ALA A 129 8.22 -3.05 6.33
N VAL A 130 7.86 -1.78 6.07
CA VAL A 130 6.80 -1.43 5.13
C VAL A 130 7.16 -1.88 3.71
N ALA A 131 8.43 -1.77 3.30
CA ALA A 131 8.89 -2.23 1.99
C ALA A 131 8.77 -3.75 1.85
N ALA A 132 9.25 -4.53 2.83
CA ALA A 132 9.15 -5.98 2.83
C ALA A 132 7.69 -6.45 2.73
N GLN A 133 6.81 -5.88 3.56
CA GLN A 133 5.41 -6.23 3.57
C GLN A 133 4.68 -5.81 2.29
N LYS A 134 5.09 -4.69 1.67
CA LYS A 134 4.53 -4.26 0.39
C LYS A 134 4.87 -5.27 -0.73
N GLU A 135 6.06 -5.85 -0.70
CA GLU A 135 6.60 -6.74 -1.73
C GLU A 135 6.02 -8.16 -1.67
N VAL A 136 5.98 -8.77 -0.48
CA VAL A 136 5.56 -10.17 -0.32
C VAL A 136 4.28 -10.37 0.50
N GLY A 137 3.70 -9.30 1.04
CA GLY A 137 2.49 -9.35 1.86
C GLY A 137 2.70 -9.79 3.32
N GLY A 138 3.92 -10.20 3.70
CA GLY A 138 4.24 -10.68 5.03
C GLY A 138 5.68 -10.40 5.45
N GLY A 139 6.08 -10.87 6.64
CA GLY A 139 7.48 -10.81 7.10
C GLY A 139 7.97 -9.44 7.61
N GLY A 140 7.15 -8.39 7.59
CA GLY A 140 7.52 -7.05 8.08
C GLY A 140 7.97 -7.05 9.55
N ALA A 141 7.15 -7.63 10.43
CA ALA A 141 7.50 -7.79 11.85
C ALA A 141 8.72 -8.69 12.07
N THR A 142 8.79 -9.83 11.37
CA THR A 142 9.94 -10.76 11.42
C THR A 142 11.24 -10.04 11.06
N SER A 143 11.22 -9.20 10.02
CA SER A 143 12.39 -8.45 9.55
C SER A 143 12.94 -7.54 10.64
N VAL A 144 12.07 -6.80 11.32
CA VAL A 144 12.46 -5.85 12.37
C VAL A 144 12.92 -6.57 13.62
N ILE A 145 12.23 -7.64 14.03
CA ILE A 145 12.59 -8.42 15.22
C ILE A 145 13.99 -9.03 15.03
N LEU A 146 14.23 -9.67 13.87
CA LEU A 146 15.53 -10.23 13.52
C LEU A 146 16.62 -9.14 13.45
N ALA A 147 16.36 -8.02 12.76
CA ALA A 147 17.33 -6.94 12.64
C ALA A 147 17.74 -6.39 14.02
N GLY A 148 16.76 -6.15 14.91
CA GLY A 148 17.03 -5.66 16.25
C GLY A 148 17.84 -6.64 17.10
N GLU A 149 17.52 -7.93 17.05
CA GLU A 149 18.26 -8.93 17.85
C GLU A 149 19.67 -9.20 17.28
N ILE A 150 19.83 -9.23 15.95
CA ILE A 150 21.16 -9.34 15.31
C ILE A 150 22.02 -8.13 15.72
N LEU A 151 21.48 -6.91 15.63
CA LEU A 151 22.20 -5.69 16.02
C LEU A 151 22.60 -5.71 17.50
N LYS A 152 21.69 -6.13 18.38
CA LYS A 152 21.95 -6.25 19.82
C LYS A 152 23.09 -7.24 20.10
N ASN A 153 23.05 -8.43 19.52
CA ASN A 153 24.12 -9.43 19.68
C ASN A 153 25.46 -8.92 19.11
N CYS A 154 25.42 -8.26 17.94
CA CYS A 154 26.59 -7.61 17.35
C CYS A 154 27.15 -6.47 18.21
N GLY A 155 26.30 -5.71 18.90
CA GLY A 155 26.69 -4.65 19.82
C GLY A 155 27.61 -5.16 20.93
N THR A 156 27.30 -6.33 21.51
CA THR A 156 28.16 -6.96 22.53
C THR A 156 29.56 -7.32 21.99
N LEU A 157 29.67 -7.63 20.70
CA LEU A 157 30.95 -7.91 20.04
C LEU A 157 31.75 -6.63 19.78
N ILE A 158 31.06 -5.54 19.43
CA ILE A 158 31.67 -4.22 19.24
C ILE A 158 32.23 -3.69 20.57
N GLU A 159 31.48 -3.87 21.66
CA GLU A 159 31.93 -3.54 23.03
C GLU A 159 33.18 -4.34 23.43
N LYS A 160 33.25 -5.63 23.03
CA LYS A 160 34.45 -6.48 23.21
C LYS A 160 35.62 -6.10 22.30
N GLY A 161 35.51 -5.04 21.49
CA GLY A 161 36.59 -4.50 20.68
C GLY A 161 36.69 -5.06 19.27
N ILE A 162 35.67 -5.78 18.76
CA ILE A 162 35.63 -6.18 17.35
C ILE A 162 35.24 -4.97 16.50
N HIS A 163 36.02 -4.71 15.43
CA HIS A 163 35.76 -3.58 14.55
C HIS A 163 34.43 -3.77 13.78
N PRO A 164 33.56 -2.75 13.67
CA PRO A 164 32.28 -2.85 12.98
C PRO A 164 32.36 -3.41 11.55
N SER A 165 33.42 -3.11 10.80
CA SER A 165 33.63 -3.68 9.46
C SER A 165 33.74 -5.21 9.46
N ILE A 166 34.42 -5.80 10.46
CA ILE A 166 34.54 -7.25 10.58
C ILE A 166 33.17 -7.87 10.93
N VAL A 167 32.38 -7.16 11.74
CA VAL A 167 31.01 -7.55 12.06
C VAL A 167 30.14 -7.52 10.80
N GLN A 168 30.24 -6.47 9.99
CA GLN A 168 29.52 -6.36 8.71
C GLN A 168 29.87 -7.52 7.77
N ASP A 169 31.17 -7.81 7.58
CA ASP A 169 31.61 -8.92 6.73
C ASP A 169 31.09 -10.27 7.22
N GLY A 170 31.10 -10.50 8.54
CA GLY A 170 30.56 -11.71 9.16
C GLY A 170 29.03 -11.83 8.99
N CYS A 171 28.30 -10.71 9.07
CA CYS A 171 26.86 -10.69 8.82
C CYS A 171 26.52 -11.00 7.35
N ILE A 172 27.29 -10.48 6.38
CA ILE A 172 27.09 -10.80 4.96
C ILE A 172 27.32 -12.29 4.70
N GLU A 173 28.38 -12.85 5.26
CA GLU A 173 28.68 -14.28 5.15
C GLU A 173 27.56 -15.14 5.76
N ALA A 174 27.07 -14.75 6.95
CA ALA A 174 25.95 -15.42 7.59
C ALA A 174 24.66 -15.32 6.75
N MET A 175 24.33 -14.16 6.18
CA MET A 175 23.15 -13.96 5.34
C MET A 175 23.13 -14.92 4.15
N ASN A 176 24.24 -15.02 3.42
CA ASN A 176 24.35 -15.93 2.28
C ASN A 176 24.12 -17.39 2.72
N LYS A 177 24.70 -17.76 3.87
CA LYS A 177 24.50 -19.11 4.41
C LYS A 177 23.06 -19.37 4.84
N VAL A 178 22.38 -18.37 5.42
CA VAL A 178 20.95 -18.47 5.78
C VAL A 178 20.11 -18.74 4.53
N ILE A 179 20.34 -18.00 3.45
CA ILE A 179 19.58 -18.18 2.20
C ILE A 179 19.76 -19.61 1.66
N GLU A 180 21.00 -20.12 1.65
CA GLU A 180 21.25 -21.53 1.28
C GLU A 180 20.51 -22.54 2.17
N ILE A 181 20.43 -22.28 3.48
CA ILE A 181 19.71 -23.15 4.42
C ILE A 181 18.21 -23.12 4.12
N ILE A 182 17.63 -21.94 3.88
CA ILE A 182 16.22 -21.80 3.52
C ILE A 182 15.92 -22.59 2.24
N ASP A 183 16.76 -22.47 1.21
CA ASP A 183 16.57 -23.19 -0.05
C ASP A 183 16.66 -24.71 0.10
N LYS A 184 17.52 -25.22 0.99
CA LYS A 184 17.63 -26.66 1.28
C LYS A 184 16.42 -27.22 2.04
N ASN A 185 15.82 -26.40 2.88
CA ASN A 185 14.67 -26.76 3.71
C ASN A 185 13.32 -26.49 3.01
N ALA A 186 13.37 -25.89 1.83
CA ALA A 186 12.20 -25.60 1.01
C ALA A 186 11.57 -26.87 0.42
N MET A 187 10.27 -27.00 0.55
CA MET A 187 9.48 -28.12 0.00
C MET A 187 8.66 -27.64 -1.21
N PRO A 188 8.78 -28.28 -2.38
CA PRO A 188 7.95 -27.94 -3.53
C PRO A 188 6.49 -28.35 -3.28
N ILE A 189 5.55 -27.52 -3.75
CA ILE A 189 4.11 -27.80 -3.70
C ILE A 189 3.49 -27.80 -5.09
N THR A 190 2.40 -28.53 -5.23
CA THR A 190 1.57 -28.50 -6.44
C THR A 190 0.41 -27.52 -6.20
N ILE A 191 0.22 -26.53 -7.08
CA ILE A 191 -0.77 -25.47 -6.84
C ILE A 191 -2.23 -25.97 -6.92
N ASN A 192 -2.47 -27.12 -7.55
CA ASN A 192 -3.81 -27.71 -7.62
C ASN A 192 -4.29 -28.33 -6.29
N ASP A 193 -3.50 -28.27 -5.23
CA ASP A 193 -3.94 -28.71 -3.91
C ASP A 193 -4.63 -27.57 -3.16
N ASP A 194 -5.94 -27.43 -3.38
CA ASP A 194 -6.80 -26.47 -2.69
C ASP A 194 -6.61 -26.51 -1.17
N LYS A 195 -6.29 -27.68 -0.59
CA LYS A 195 -6.10 -27.81 0.86
C LYS A 195 -4.85 -27.10 1.32
N ILE A 196 -3.76 -27.13 0.54
CA ILE A 196 -2.51 -26.45 0.88
C ILE A 196 -2.70 -24.93 0.78
N ILE A 197 -3.38 -24.44 -0.27
CA ILE A 197 -3.69 -23.01 -0.41
C ILE A 197 -4.53 -22.54 0.78
N SER A 198 -5.61 -23.26 1.12
CA SER A 198 -6.44 -22.91 2.28
C SER A 198 -5.66 -22.91 3.58
N GLN A 199 -4.68 -23.81 3.75
CA GLN A 199 -3.81 -23.81 4.93
C GLN A 199 -2.93 -22.57 4.98
N ILE A 200 -2.27 -22.21 3.88
CA ILE A 200 -1.40 -21.02 3.81
C ILE A 200 -2.21 -19.73 4.06
N VAL A 201 -3.42 -19.64 3.52
CA VAL A 201 -4.35 -18.53 3.78
C VAL A 201 -4.68 -18.45 5.27
N LYS A 202 -5.07 -19.58 5.88
CA LYS A 202 -5.36 -19.62 7.31
C LYS A 202 -4.16 -19.22 8.15
N THR A 203 -2.98 -19.77 7.88
CA THR A 203 -1.73 -19.41 8.57
C THR A 203 -1.44 -17.92 8.46
N SER A 204 -1.64 -17.32 7.28
CA SER A 204 -1.40 -15.89 7.04
C SER A 204 -2.40 -14.97 7.76
N LEU A 205 -3.61 -15.46 8.03
CA LEU A 205 -4.67 -14.73 8.74
C LEU A 205 -4.70 -15.00 10.25
N THR A 206 -3.83 -15.88 10.76
CA THR A 206 -3.84 -16.26 12.19
C THR A 206 -3.52 -15.11 13.13
N SER A 207 -2.86 -14.05 12.67
CA SER A 207 -2.61 -12.82 13.43
C SER A 207 -3.57 -11.72 12.98
N GLY A 208 -4.64 -11.47 13.74
CA GLY A 208 -5.52 -10.31 13.53
C GLY A 208 -7.02 -10.62 13.60
N CYS A 209 -7.85 -9.68 13.15
CA CYS A 209 -9.31 -9.72 13.31
C CYS A 209 -10.05 -10.74 12.41
N LEU A 210 -9.35 -11.48 11.55
CA LEU A 210 -9.92 -12.40 10.56
C LEU A 210 -9.68 -13.89 10.85
N ILE A 211 -9.17 -14.25 12.03
CA ILE A 211 -8.84 -15.63 12.39
C ILE A 211 -10.02 -16.58 12.15
N GLU A 212 -11.22 -16.20 12.60
CA GLU A 212 -12.44 -17.00 12.48
C GLU A 212 -13.00 -17.06 11.04
N PHE A 213 -12.56 -16.14 10.17
CA PHE A 213 -13.03 -16.01 8.79
C PHE A 213 -12.02 -16.55 7.76
N GLY A 214 -10.98 -17.26 8.22
CA GLY A 214 -9.95 -17.81 7.34
C GLY A 214 -10.50 -18.75 6.25
N ASP A 215 -11.52 -19.55 6.58
CA ASP A 215 -12.21 -20.42 5.61
C ASP A 215 -12.93 -19.62 4.52
N LEU A 216 -13.66 -18.57 4.91
CA LEU A 216 -14.38 -17.70 3.96
C LEU A 216 -13.41 -17.05 2.97
N ILE A 217 -12.29 -16.51 3.44
CA ILE A 217 -11.28 -15.87 2.59
C ILE A 217 -10.59 -16.89 1.70
N ALA A 218 -10.27 -18.08 2.23
CA ALA A 218 -9.71 -19.16 1.42
C ALA A 218 -10.65 -19.57 0.27
N ASP A 219 -11.93 -19.73 0.54
CA ASP A 219 -12.94 -20.03 -0.48
C ASP A 219 -13.05 -18.93 -1.54
N MET A 220 -12.96 -17.66 -1.14
CA MET A 220 -12.93 -16.54 -2.10
C MET A 220 -11.71 -16.62 -3.00
N ILE A 221 -10.52 -16.87 -2.44
CA ILE A 221 -9.27 -17.00 -3.20
C ILE A 221 -9.36 -18.18 -4.18
N LEU A 222 -9.81 -19.34 -3.72
CA LEU A 222 -9.96 -20.52 -4.58
C LEU A 222 -10.94 -20.27 -5.73
N LYS A 223 -12.04 -19.54 -5.49
CA LYS A 223 -12.97 -19.13 -6.56
C LYS A 223 -12.29 -18.22 -7.59
N ILE A 224 -11.45 -17.29 -7.16
CA ILE A 224 -10.71 -16.40 -8.06
C ILE A 224 -9.69 -17.19 -8.88
N ILE A 225 -8.93 -18.08 -8.25
CA ILE A 225 -7.93 -18.93 -8.91
C ILE A 225 -8.58 -19.79 -10.01
N ARG A 226 -9.79 -20.30 -9.77
CA ARG A 226 -10.54 -21.08 -10.77
C ARG A 226 -11.18 -20.23 -11.87
N TYR A 227 -11.45 -18.96 -11.58
CA TYR A 227 -12.10 -18.03 -12.51
C TYR A 227 -11.09 -17.37 -13.46
N VAL A 228 -9.88 -17.07 -12.98
CA VAL A 228 -8.84 -16.38 -13.75
C VAL A 228 -7.83 -17.39 -14.29
N ASN A 229 -7.57 -17.35 -15.60
CA ASN A 229 -6.57 -18.20 -16.24
C ASN A 229 -5.15 -17.93 -15.70
N GLU A 230 -4.33 -19.00 -15.61
CA GLU A 230 -2.96 -18.96 -15.05
C GLU A 230 -2.06 -17.80 -15.49
N PRO A 231 -1.99 -17.38 -16.78
CA PRO A 231 -1.08 -16.30 -17.18
C PRO A 231 -1.50 -14.92 -16.65
N TYR A 232 -2.73 -14.77 -16.16
CA TYR A 232 -3.28 -13.51 -15.68
C TYR A 232 -3.64 -13.53 -14.20
N LEU A 233 -3.43 -14.66 -13.53
CA LEU A 233 -3.84 -14.85 -12.15
C LEU A 233 -3.06 -13.94 -11.20
N GLU A 234 -1.76 -13.78 -11.43
CA GLU A 234 -0.92 -12.91 -10.59
C GLU A 234 -1.38 -11.45 -10.66
N ASP A 235 -1.60 -10.93 -11.87
CA ASP A 235 -2.12 -9.58 -12.08
C ASP A 235 -3.52 -9.40 -11.47
N ALA A 236 -4.39 -10.40 -11.62
CA ALA A 236 -5.71 -10.37 -11.03
C ALA A 236 -5.65 -10.32 -9.50
N LEU A 237 -4.83 -11.17 -8.85
CA LEU A 237 -4.67 -11.18 -7.39
C LEU A 237 -4.11 -9.86 -6.85
N LEU A 238 -3.26 -9.17 -7.62
CA LEU A 238 -2.71 -7.86 -7.26
C LEU A 238 -3.71 -6.71 -7.47
N ASN A 239 -4.66 -6.85 -8.39
CA ASN A 239 -5.58 -5.79 -8.80
C ASN A 239 -6.97 -5.85 -8.11
N ILE A 240 -7.20 -6.79 -7.21
CA ILE A 240 -8.47 -6.92 -6.46
C ILE A 240 -8.82 -5.61 -5.75
N LYS A 241 -10.02 -5.10 -6.01
CA LYS A 241 -10.55 -3.92 -5.33
C LYS A 241 -11.44 -4.33 -4.18
N ILE A 242 -11.14 -3.84 -2.99
CA ILE A 242 -11.96 -4.08 -1.80
C ILE A 242 -12.86 -2.86 -1.61
N LYS A 243 -14.18 -3.06 -1.71
CA LYS A 243 -15.21 -2.05 -1.45
C LYS A 243 -15.73 -2.28 -0.04
N LYS A 244 -15.50 -1.31 0.85
CA LYS A 244 -15.88 -1.39 2.28
C LYS A 244 -17.30 -0.89 2.47
N VAL A 245 -18.10 -1.63 3.21
CA VAL A 245 -19.48 -1.27 3.58
C VAL A 245 -19.63 -1.40 5.09
N GLU A 246 -19.98 -0.30 5.75
CA GLU A 246 -20.23 -0.29 7.19
C GLU A 246 -21.55 -0.99 7.53
N GLY A 247 -21.54 -1.71 8.65
CA GLY A 247 -22.68 -2.45 9.16
C GLY A 247 -22.73 -3.92 8.71
N GLY A 248 -23.31 -4.76 9.56
CA GLY A 248 -23.36 -6.21 9.40
C GLY A 248 -22.12 -6.91 9.96
N TRP A 249 -21.95 -8.17 9.57
CA TRP A 249 -20.85 -9.03 10.02
C TRP A 249 -19.81 -9.23 8.91
N ILE A 250 -18.57 -9.54 9.28
CA ILE A 250 -17.50 -9.86 8.30
C ILE A 250 -17.89 -11.09 7.46
N GLY A 251 -18.59 -12.05 8.05
CA GLY A 251 -19.13 -13.21 7.34
C GLY A 251 -20.12 -12.88 6.21
N ASP A 252 -20.72 -11.69 6.22
CA ASP A 252 -21.63 -11.23 5.15
C ASP A 252 -20.87 -10.72 3.92
N SER A 253 -19.53 -10.69 3.96
CA SER A 253 -18.68 -10.22 2.87
C SER A 253 -18.77 -11.16 1.67
N ARG A 254 -18.71 -10.60 0.46
CA ARG A 254 -18.95 -11.36 -0.78
C ARG A 254 -17.92 -11.04 -1.84
N LEU A 255 -17.57 -12.07 -2.58
CA LEU A 255 -16.81 -11.96 -3.82
C LEU A 255 -17.76 -11.58 -4.95
N VAL A 256 -17.39 -10.57 -5.73
CA VAL A 256 -18.10 -10.11 -6.91
C VAL A 256 -17.19 -10.32 -8.12
N MET A 257 -17.60 -11.21 -9.03
CA MET A 257 -16.88 -11.47 -10.28
C MET A 257 -17.22 -10.38 -11.30
N GLY A 258 -16.63 -9.20 -11.07
CA GLY A 258 -16.87 -7.98 -11.81
C GLY A 258 -16.75 -6.76 -10.89
N CYS A 259 -17.61 -5.76 -11.08
CA CYS A 259 -17.51 -4.49 -10.39
C CYS A 259 -18.70 -4.23 -9.45
N ALA A 260 -18.46 -3.42 -8.41
CA ALA A 260 -19.48 -3.02 -7.44
C ALA A 260 -19.27 -1.56 -7.02
N PHE A 261 -20.33 -0.75 -7.09
CA PHE A 261 -20.26 0.68 -6.78
C PHE A 261 -21.48 1.16 -5.99
N TYR A 262 -21.23 2.01 -5.01
CA TYR A 262 -22.28 2.72 -4.29
C TYR A 262 -22.78 3.91 -5.10
N ARG A 263 -24.02 3.82 -5.62
CA ARG A 263 -24.68 4.94 -6.32
C ARG A 263 -26.20 4.84 -6.21
N GLU A 264 -26.82 5.98 -5.94
CA GLU A 264 -28.27 6.12 -6.05
C GLU A 264 -28.73 5.97 -7.51
N PRO A 265 -29.91 5.35 -7.74
CA PRO A 265 -30.55 5.33 -9.04
C PRO A 265 -30.75 6.75 -9.58
N THR A 266 -30.48 6.96 -10.88
CA THR A 266 -30.62 8.28 -11.50
C THR A 266 -32.08 8.73 -11.57
N HIS A 267 -33.00 7.79 -11.80
CA HIS A 267 -34.43 8.03 -11.90
C HIS A 267 -35.20 6.78 -11.42
N PRO A 268 -36.32 6.91 -10.69
CA PRO A 268 -37.06 5.77 -10.15
C PRO A 268 -37.67 4.85 -11.22
N ASP A 269 -38.10 5.41 -12.36
CA ASP A 269 -38.67 4.63 -13.47
C ASP A 269 -37.61 3.97 -14.39
N MET A 270 -36.31 4.12 -14.09
CA MET A 270 -35.26 3.38 -14.82
C MET A 270 -35.20 1.93 -14.34
N PRO A 271 -34.80 0.98 -15.21
CA PRO A 271 -34.71 -0.43 -14.82
C PRO A 271 -33.63 -0.63 -13.75
N GLU A 272 -33.99 -1.30 -12.66
CA GLU A 272 -33.05 -1.69 -11.60
C GLU A 272 -32.20 -2.91 -12.00
N LYS A 273 -32.59 -3.64 -13.04
CA LYS A 273 -31.92 -4.85 -13.51
C LYS A 273 -31.93 -4.92 -15.04
N VAL A 274 -30.75 -5.14 -15.62
CA VAL A 274 -30.55 -5.33 -17.06
C VAL A 274 -29.77 -6.62 -17.28
N VAL A 275 -30.34 -7.56 -18.05
CA VAL A 275 -29.71 -8.82 -18.46
C VAL A 275 -29.14 -8.64 -19.88
N ASN A 276 -27.97 -9.20 -20.16
CA ASN A 276 -27.18 -8.99 -21.38
C ASN A 276 -26.93 -7.49 -21.61
N ALA A 277 -26.22 -6.89 -20.67
CA ALA A 277 -25.89 -5.47 -20.69
C ALA A 277 -24.84 -5.17 -21.77
N LYS A 278 -25.21 -4.28 -22.69
CA LYS A 278 -24.36 -3.59 -23.65
C LYS A 278 -24.08 -2.19 -23.12
N ILE A 279 -22.86 -1.99 -22.65
CA ILE A 279 -22.45 -0.90 -21.79
C ILE A 279 -21.69 0.14 -22.60
N ALA A 280 -22.20 1.38 -22.63
CA ALA A 280 -21.50 2.54 -23.17
C ALA A 280 -20.90 3.38 -22.04
N ILE A 281 -19.67 3.87 -22.22
CA ILE A 281 -18.96 4.68 -21.23
C ILE A 281 -18.59 6.04 -21.82
N LEU A 282 -19.12 7.11 -21.21
CA LEU A 282 -18.88 8.48 -21.64
C LEU A 282 -18.04 9.28 -20.64
N LYS A 283 -16.94 9.83 -21.14
CA LYS A 283 -16.14 10.84 -20.45
C LYS A 283 -16.84 12.19 -20.54
N GLY A 284 -17.00 12.88 -19.42
CA GLY A 284 -17.81 14.10 -19.33
C GLY A 284 -19.26 13.86 -18.90
N GLY A 285 -20.16 14.78 -19.24
CA GLY A 285 -21.55 14.78 -18.79
C GLY A 285 -22.53 15.07 -19.91
N LEU A 286 -23.76 14.58 -19.79
CA LEU A 286 -24.85 14.87 -20.73
C LEU A 286 -25.52 16.20 -20.34
N LYS A 287 -24.79 17.30 -20.54
CA LYS A 287 -25.28 18.66 -20.27
C LYS A 287 -24.79 19.60 -21.37
N VAL A 288 -25.70 20.43 -21.86
CA VAL A 288 -25.30 21.58 -22.69
C VAL A 288 -24.71 22.63 -21.77
N SER A 289 -23.45 23.00 -22.01
CA SER A 289 -22.75 23.97 -21.19
C SER A 289 -23.26 25.37 -21.50
N GLU A 290 -23.94 26.01 -20.54
CA GLU A 290 -24.47 27.38 -20.67
C GLU A 290 -23.35 28.44 -20.67
N ARG A 291 -22.18 28.06 -20.11
CA ARG A 291 -20.93 28.82 -20.12
C ARG A 291 -19.78 27.89 -20.48
N GLY A 292 -18.95 28.29 -21.43
CA GLY A 292 -17.77 27.55 -21.85
C GLY A 292 -16.55 28.46 -21.84
N ARG A 293 -15.53 28.13 -21.04
CA ARG A 293 -14.22 28.76 -21.13
C ARG A 293 -13.29 27.91 -21.97
N THR A 294 -12.78 28.47 -23.06
CA THR A 294 -11.56 28.00 -23.69
C THR A 294 -10.36 28.82 -23.20
N ARG A 295 -9.14 28.43 -23.58
CA ARG A 295 -7.91 29.14 -23.21
C ARG A 295 -7.88 30.60 -23.71
N TYR A 296 -8.73 30.95 -24.68
CA TYR A 296 -8.74 32.24 -25.37
C TYR A 296 -10.10 32.97 -25.35
N PHE A 297 -11.22 32.27 -25.11
CA PHE A 297 -12.56 32.88 -25.14
C PHE A 297 -13.46 32.38 -24.01
N ASP A 298 -14.20 33.32 -23.42
CA ASP A 298 -15.30 33.04 -22.49
C ASP A 298 -16.60 33.10 -23.32
N HIS A 299 -17.21 31.95 -23.57
CA HIS A 299 -18.48 31.84 -24.27
C HIS A 299 -19.59 31.79 -23.23
N GLY A 300 -20.47 32.79 -23.23
CA GLY A 300 -21.69 32.81 -22.43
C GLY A 300 -22.88 32.98 -23.34
N THR A 301 -23.91 32.15 -23.14
CA THR A 301 -25.18 32.35 -23.86
C THR A 301 -25.91 33.50 -23.18
N ILE A 302 -26.03 34.64 -23.86
CA ILE A 302 -26.79 35.80 -23.38
C ILE A 302 -28.15 35.75 -24.08
N SER A 303 -29.22 35.63 -23.30
CA SER A 303 -30.60 35.69 -23.81
C SER A 303 -31.17 37.05 -23.45
N GLU A 304 -31.44 37.90 -24.45
CA GLU A 304 -32.00 39.24 -24.25
C GLU A 304 -33.54 39.21 -24.22
N THR A 305 -34.15 38.27 -24.95
CA THR A 305 -35.61 38.13 -25.05
C THR A 305 -36.11 36.83 -24.43
N LEU A 306 -37.36 36.85 -23.93
CA LEU A 306 -38.10 35.64 -23.49
C LEU A 306 -38.30 34.60 -24.61
N HIS A 307 -38.30 35.04 -25.87
CA HIS A 307 -38.45 34.16 -27.03
C HIS A 307 -37.18 33.34 -27.26
N ASP A 308 -36.02 34.00 -27.32
CA ASP A 308 -34.70 33.37 -27.45
C ASP A 308 -34.45 32.33 -26.35
N TYR A 309 -34.87 32.64 -25.12
CA TYR A 309 -34.78 31.70 -24.00
C TYR A 309 -35.63 30.44 -24.23
N LYS A 310 -36.86 30.59 -24.77
CA LYS A 310 -37.72 29.45 -25.09
C LYS A 310 -37.13 28.60 -26.21
N GLU A 311 -36.63 29.22 -27.27
CA GLU A 311 -35.98 28.52 -28.39
C GLU A 311 -34.74 27.76 -27.93
N PHE A 312 -33.89 28.40 -27.13
CA PHE A 312 -32.72 27.75 -26.52
C PHE A 312 -33.11 26.51 -25.72
N ARG A 313 -34.19 26.57 -24.93
CA ARG A 313 -34.67 25.40 -24.17
C ARG A 313 -35.17 24.27 -25.06
N VAL A 314 -35.85 24.59 -26.16
CA VAL A 314 -36.33 23.61 -27.13
C VAL A 314 -35.14 22.95 -27.84
N GLU A 315 -34.19 23.74 -28.30
CA GLU A 315 -33.02 23.24 -29.03
C GLU A 315 -32.08 22.45 -28.12
N LYS A 316 -31.87 22.92 -26.87
CA LYS A 316 -31.13 22.18 -25.84
C LYS A 316 -31.73 20.78 -25.63
N LYS A 317 -33.06 20.68 -25.55
CA LYS A 317 -33.74 19.38 -25.43
C LYS A 317 -33.57 18.52 -26.66
N ARG A 318 -33.61 19.11 -27.85
CA ARG A 318 -33.42 18.42 -29.12
C ARG A 318 -32.02 17.82 -29.22
N ILE A 319 -30.98 18.62 -29.03
CA ILE A 319 -29.58 18.18 -29.07
C ILE A 319 -29.35 17.01 -28.10
N LEU A 320 -29.85 17.12 -26.87
CA LEU A 320 -29.65 16.05 -25.89
C LEU A 320 -30.45 14.78 -26.22
N LYS A 321 -31.62 14.90 -26.85
CA LYS A 321 -32.38 13.73 -27.35
C LYS A 321 -31.64 13.04 -28.49
N ASP A 322 -31.12 13.78 -29.45
CA ASP A 322 -30.37 13.24 -30.59
C ASP A 322 -29.15 12.43 -30.10
N VAL A 323 -28.46 12.93 -29.07
CA VAL A 323 -27.35 12.23 -28.40
C VAL A 323 -27.80 10.91 -27.76
N ILE A 324 -28.94 10.89 -27.07
CA ILE A 324 -29.46 9.66 -26.43
C ILE A 324 -29.93 8.65 -27.48
N GLU A 325 -30.63 9.12 -28.52
CA GLU A 325 -31.10 8.29 -29.63
C GLU A 325 -29.93 7.64 -30.36
N LYS A 326 -28.81 8.35 -30.50
CA LYS A 326 -27.57 7.78 -31.02
C LYS A 326 -27.04 6.65 -30.12
N VAL A 327 -26.96 6.86 -28.80
CA VAL A 327 -26.53 5.81 -27.87
C VAL A 327 -27.43 4.58 -27.96
N SER A 328 -28.75 4.79 -28.05
CA SER A 328 -29.73 3.72 -28.18
C SER A 328 -29.67 3.02 -29.55
N SER A 329 -29.39 3.72 -30.64
CA SER A 329 -29.35 3.14 -32.00
C SER A 329 -28.14 2.24 -32.21
N ILE A 330 -27.04 2.52 -31.52
CA ILE A 330 -25.85 1.65 -31.45
C ILE A 330 -26.14 0.36 -30.65
N GLY A 331 -27.26 0.33 -29.91
CA GLY A 331 -27.74 -0.84 -29.18
C GLY A 331 -27.26 -0.92 -27.74
N ALA A 332 -26.74 0.18 -27.17
CA ALA A 332 -26.43 0.23 -25.75
C ALA A 332 -27.72 0.23 -24.90
N ASN A 333 -27.72 -0.55 -23.83
CA ASN A 333 -28.83 -0.61 -22.86
C ASN A 333 -28.43 -0.11 -21.46
N VAL A 334 -27.13 0.08 -21.22
CA VAL A 334 -26.58 0.70 -20.02
C VAL A 334 -25.59 1.79 -20.41
N LEU A 335 -25.67 2.94 -19.73
CA LEU A 335 -24.85 4.12 -19.97
C LEU A 335 -24.19 4.61 -18.68
N PHE A 336 -22.85 4.63 -18.66
CA PHE A 336 -22.07 5.23 -17.57
C PHE A 336 -21.56 6.60 -17.98
N VAL A 337 -21.71 7.57 -17.09
CA VAL A 337 -21.32 8.96 -17.33
C VAL A 337 -20.44 9.46 -16.20
N GLU A 338 -19.26 10.01 -16.53
CA GLU A 338 -18.29 10.53 -15.57
C GLU A 338 -18.88 11.68 -14.72
N LYS A 339 -19.59 12.61 -15.36
CA LYS A 339 -20.17 13.80 -14.72
C LYS A 339 -21.69 13.64 -14.56
N GLY A 340 -22.41 14.76 -14.48
CA GLY A 340 -23.86 14.79 -14.34
C GLY A 340 -24.60 14.71 -15.66
N ILE A 341 -25.90 14.50 -15.55
CA ILE A 341 -26.88 14.50 -16.65
C ILE A 341 -27.84 15.67 -16.41
N ASP A 342 -28.31 16.31 -17.48
CA ASP A 342 -29.34 17.35 -17.42
C ASP A 342 -30.69 16.78 -16.98
N GLN A 343 -31.45 17.53 -16.19
CA GLN A 343 -32.73 17.05 -15.64
C GLN A 343 -33.80 16.94 -16.73
N ASP A 344 -33.71 17.77 -17.77
CA ASP A 344 -34.66 17.80 -18.89
C ASP A 344 -34.71 16.50 -19.72
N ILE A 345 -33.70 15.62 -19.58
CA ILE A 345 -33.58 14.35 -20.33
C ILE A 345 -33.68 13.09 -19.46
N MET A 346 -33.75 13.22 -18.13
CA MET A 346 -33.83 12.04 -17.25
C MET A 346 -35.11 11.25 -17.49
N ASP A 347 -36.24 11.94 -17.61
CA ASP A 347 -37.53 11.32 -17.93
C ASP A 347 -37.51 10.62 -19.29
N TYR A 348 -36.75 11.17 -20.25
CA TYR A 348 -36.62 10.59 -21.58
C TYR A 348 -35.81 9.29 -21.55
N LEU A 349 -34.67 9.29 -20.85
CA LEU A 349 -33.86 8.10 -20.61
C LEU A 349 -34.67 6.99 -19.92
N ALA A 350 -35.49 7.37 -18.93
CA ALA A 350 -36.37 6.43 -18.22
C ALA A 350 -37.43 5.81 -19.15
N ARG A 351 -38.10 6.63 -19.99
CA ARG A 351 -39.07 6.13 -20.98
C ARG A 351 -38.45 5.17 -22.00
N MET A 352 -37.22 5.43 -22.41
CA MET A 352 -36.45 4.55 -23.30
C MET A 352 -35.93 3.28 -22.60
N LYS A 353 -36.11 3.17 -21.28
CA LYS A 353 -35.56 2.10 -20.44
C LYS A 353 -34.03 1.96 -20.56
N LEU A 354 -33.33 3.05 -20.85
CA LEU A 354 -31.87 3.09 -20.91
C LEU A 354 -31.33 3.29 -19.48
N LEU A 355 -30.76 2.25 -18.88
CA LEU A 355 -30.19 2.35 -17.55
C LEU A 355 -29.01 3.31 -17.59
N THR A 356 -29.10 4.44 -16.90
CA THR A 356 -28.04 5.42 -16.89
C THR A 356 -27.55 5.69 -15.48
N ILE A 357 -26.24 5.56 -15.26
CA ILE A 357 -25.61 5.83 -13.97
C ILE A 357 -24.59 6.95 -14.13
N ARG A 358 -24.72 7.98 -13.31
CA ARG A 358 -23.99 9.26 -13.43
C ARG A 358 -22.99 9.48 -12.30
N ARG A 359 -22.09 10.44 -12.50
CA ARG A 359 -21.09 10.92 -11.53
C ARG A 359 -20.01 9.89 -11.19
N PHE A 360 -19.58 9.08 -12.14
CA PHE A 360 -18.46 8.16 -11.97
C PHE A 360 -17.13 8.91 -11.95
N PRO A 361 -16.34 8.84 -10.85
CA PRO A 361 -14.98 9.32 -10.84
C PRO A 361 -14.16 8.54 -11.89
N PRO A 362 -13.15 9.16 -12.52
CA PRO A 362 -12.34 8.49 -13.54
C PRO A 362 -11.80 7.11 -13.12
N PRO A 363 -11.31 6.88 -11.88
CA PRO A 363 -10.84 5.55 -11.47
C PRO A 363 -11.92 4.46 -11.47
N GLU A 364 -13.17 4.80 -11.11
CA GLU A 364 -14.29 3.83 -11.16
C GLU A 364 -14.76 3.60 -12.59
N LEU A 365 -14.68 4.63 -13.43
CA LEU A 365 -15.02 4.53 -14.86
C LEU A 365 -14.02 3.62 -15.60
N GLU A 366 -12.74 3.77 -15.31
CA GLU A 366 -11.66 2.90 -15.81
C GLU A 366 -11.84 1.45 -15.33
N GLU A 367 -12.28 1.24 -14.08
CA GLU A 367 -12.58 -0.09 -13.54
C GLU A 367 -13.71 -0.78 -14.33
N VAL A 368 -14.79 -0.06 -14.65
CA VAL A 368 -15.90 -0.59 -15.48
C VAL A 368 -15.43 -0.87 -16.91
N ALA A 369 -14.65 0.03 -17.49
CA ALA A 369 -14.10 -0.13 -18.84
C ALA A 369 -13.23 -1.39 -18.92
N GLU A 370 -12.34 -1.60 -17.95
CA GLU A 370 -11.46 -2.76 -17.89
C GLU A 370 -12.23 -4.07 -17.70
N ALA A 371 -13.28 -4.08 -16.86
CA ALA A 371 -14.09 -5.26 -16.61
C ALA A 371 -14.92 -5.66 -17.84
N THR A 372 -15.61 -4.69 -18.44
CA THR A 372 -16.58 -4.90 -19.52
C THR A 372 -15.93 -4.96 -20.91
N GLY A 373 -14.70 -4.46 -21.05
CA GLY A 373 -14.02 -4.28 -22.33
C GLY A 373 -14.50 -3.06 -23.13
N ALA A 374 -15.29 -2.17 -22.52
CA ALA A 374 -15.76 -0.95 -23.17
C ALA A 374 -14.62 0.08 -23.35
N ASN A 375 -14.69 0.86 -24.44
CA ASN A 375 -13.83 2.01 -24.61
C ASN A 375 -14.45 3.25 -23.97
N ILE A 376 -13.62 4.07 -23.30
CA ILE A 376 -14.07 5.34 -22.73
C ILE A 376 -14.10 6.39 -23.85
N VAL A 377 -15.29 6.79 -24.26
CA VAL A 377 -15.47 7.74 -25.37
C VAL A 377 -15.77 9.14 -24.84
N SER A 378 -15.14 10.17 -25.42
CA SER A 378 -15.33 11.56 -24.99
C SER A 378 -16.45 12.29 -25.75
N ASP A 379 -16.74 11.88 -26.98
CA ASP A 379 -17.79 12.47 -27.80
C ASP A 379 -18.74 11.37 -28.29
N VAL A 380 -20.03 11.53 -27.99
CA VAL A 380 -21.08 10.57 -28.37
C VAL A 380 -21.19 10.45 -29.88
N ASN A 381 -20.78 11.46 -30.64
CA ASN A 381 -20.81 11.41 -32.10
C ASN A 381 -19.80 10.43 -32.71
N ILE A 382 -18.79 10.00 -31.96
CA ILE A 382 -17.77 9.05 -32.42
C ILE A 382 -18.05 7.64 -31.87
N LEU A 383 -19.04 7.51 -30.96
CA LEU A 383 -19.39 6.23 -30.37
C LEU A 383 -19.83 5.24 -31.45
N ASP A 384 -19.15 4.09 -31.50
CA ASP A 384 -19.46 2.99 -32.41
C ASP A 384 -19.79 1.70 -31.64
N THR A 385 -20.30 0.69 -32.34
CA THR A 385 -20.64 -0.62 -31.75
C THR A 385 -19.42 -1.33 -31.16
N SER A 386 -18.21 -1.06 -31.67
CA SER A 386 -16.95 -1.61 -31.16
C SER A 386 -16.53 -1.05 -29.81
N ASP A 387 -17.08 0.09 -29.40
CA ASP A 387 -16.74 0.74 -28.13
C ASP A 387 -17.59 0.23 -26.96
N LEU A 388 -18.64 -0.55 -27.26
CA LEU A 388 -19.51 -1.12 -26.24
C LEU A 388 -18.82 -2.25 -25.48
N GLY A 389 -18.96 -2.22 -24.16
CA GLY A 389 -18.62 -3.34 -23.29
C GLY A 389 -19.80 -4.29 -23.12
N GLU A 390 -19.50 -5.50 -22.64
CA GLU A 390 -20.48 -6.55 -22.42
C GLU A 390 -20.42 -7.06 -20.98
N ALA A 391 -21.59 -7.24 -20.36
CA ALA A 391 -21.76 -7.92 -19.09
C ALA A 391 -23.06 -8.73 -19.08
N GLU A 392 -23.07 -9.86 -18.38
CA GLU A 392 -24.26 -10.71 -18.25
C GLU A 392 -25.39 -9.99 -17.51
N ILE A 393 -25.06 -9.27 -16.45
CA ILE A 393 -26.06 -8.61 -15.60
C ILE A 393 -25.53 -7.30 -15.00
N VAL A 394 -26.36 -6.26 -15.05
CA VAL A 394 -26.22 -5.03 -14.27
C VAL A 394 -27.43 -4.91 -13.37
N GLU A 395 -27.22 -4.96 -12.05
CA GLU A 395 -28.31 -5.02 -11.07
C GLU A 395 -28.06 -4.09 -9.89
N LEU A 396 -29.11 -3.38 -9.49
CA LEU A 396 -29.18 -2.66 -8.24
C LEU A 396 -29.56 -3.62 -7.12
N ARG A 397 -28.69 -3.77 -6.13
CA ARG A 397 -28.99 -4.48 -4.89
C ARG A 397 -28.84 -3.53 -3.72
N ARG A 398 -29.73 -3.61 -2.74
CA ARG A 398 -29.62 -2.82 -1.51
C ARG A 398 -28.87 -3.60 -0.44
N ILE A 399 -27.76 -3.05 0.04
CA ILE A 399 -26.95 -3.64 1.11
C ILE A 399 -26.96 -2.66 2.28
N ALA A 400 -27.36 -3.13 3.46
CA ALA A 400 -27.53 -2.27 4.63
C ALA A 400 -28.47 -1.06 4.39
N GLY A 401 -29.46 -1.21 3.50
CA GLY A 401 -30.39 -0.14 3.11
C GLY A 401 -29.83 0.82 2.04
N GLU A 402 -28.56 0.71 1.70
CA GLU A 402 -27.89 1.54 0.71
C GLU A 402 -27.91 0.94 -0.70
N PRO A 403 -28.10 1.76 -1.75
CA PRO A 403 -28.12 1.30 -3.14
C PRO A 403 -26.72 1.02 -3.69
N TRP A 404 -26.47 -0.22 -4.11
CA TRP A 404 -25.23 -0.66 -4.74
C TRP A 404 -25.51 -1.28 -6.12
N TRP A 405 -24.74 -0.86 -7.12
CA TRP A 405 -24.78 -1.43 -8.46
C TRP A 405 -23.74 -2.53 -8.60
N PHE A 406 -24.18 -3.69 -9.07
CA PHE A 406 -23.36 -4.85 -9.37
C PHE A 406 -23.31 -5.05 -10.89
N ILE A 407 -22.11 -5.21 -11.42
CA ILE A 407 -21.85 -5.55 -12.82
C ILE A 407 -21.14 -6.90 -12.78
N GLU A 408 -21.85 -7.97 -13.16
CA GLU A 408 -21.36 -9.36 -13.06
C GLU A 408 -21.39 -10.04 -14.44
N GLY A 409 -20.55 -11.06 -14.62
CA GLY A 409 -20.42 -11.79 -15.89
C GLY A 409 -19.79 -10.94 -17.00
N CYS A 410 -18.79 -10.13 -16.64
CA CYS A 410 -18.08 -9.27 -17.58
C CYS A 410 -17.13 -10.06 -18.47
N ARG A 411 -16.82 -9.52 -19.66
CA ARG A 411 -15.90 -10.15 -20.63
C ARG A 411 -14.49 -10.39 -20.07
N ASN A 412 -13.97 -9.49 -19.23
CA ASN A 412 -12.65 -9.62 -18.64
C ASN A 412 -12.75 -10.24 -17.23
N PRO A 413 -12.29 -11.48 -17.01
CA PRO A 413 -12.36 -12.14 -15.72
C PRO A 413 -11.36 -11.57 -14.69
N ARG A 414 -10.45 -10.67 -15.08
CA ARG A 414 -9.39 -10.15 -14.19
C ARG A 414 -9.90 -9.14 -13.18
N VAL A 415 -10.98 -8.42 -13.48
CA VAL A 415 -11.53 -7.42 -12.57
C VAL A 415 -12.46 -8.10 -11.59
N VAL A 416 -12.01 -8.18 -10.34
CA VAL A 416 -12.73 -8.84 -9.25
C VAL A 416 -12.79 -7.90 -8.05
N ASN A 417 -13.99 -7.73 -7.53
CA ASN A 417 -14.23 -6.92 -6.36
C ASN A 417 -14.58 -7.78 -5.15
N ILE A 418 -14.13 -7.35 -3.97
CA ILE A 418 -14.58 -7.91 -2.70
C ILE A 418 -15.40 -6.85 -2.00
N LEU A 419 -16.67 -7.16 -1.76
CA LEU A 419 -17.52 -6.35 -0.92
C LEU A 419 -17.29 -6.78 0.53
N LEU A 420 -16.50 -5.98 1.25
CA LEU A 420 -16.13 -6.24 2.63
C LEU A 420 -17.10 -5.54 3.57
N ARG A 421 -17.79 -6.31 4.41
CA ARG A 421 -18.72 -5.82 5.44
C ARG A 421 -18.11 -5.94 6.82
N GLY A 422 -18.55 -5.07 7.73
CA GLY A 422 -18.02 -5.07 9.09
C GLY A 422 -18.68 -4.02 9.96
N ALA A 423 -18.63 -4.23 11.27
CA ALA A 423 -19.35 -3.41 12.24
C ALA A 423 -18.89 -1.94 12.28
N ASN A 424 -17.60 -1.67 12.02
CA ASN A 424 -17.05 -0.33 12.05
C ASN A 424 -15.93 -0.14 11.00
N ALA A 425 -15.66 1.13 10.66
CA ALA A 425 -14.66 1.51 9.67
C ALA A 425 -13.24 1.02 10.00
N GLN A 426 -12.90 0.93 11.29
CA GLN A 426 -11.54 0.57 11.73
C GLN A 426 -11.27 -0.93 11.52
N LEU A 427 -12.23 -1.78 11.89
CA LEU A 427 -12.23 -3.21 11.64
C LEU A 427 -12.20 -3.48 10.13
N LEU A 428 -12.97 -2.72 9.34
CA LEU A 428 -12.96 -2.83 7.87
C LEU A 428 -11.60 -2.47 7.28
N LEU A 429 -10.92 -1.45 7.81
CA LEU A 429 -9.57 -1.06 7.36
C LEU A 429 -8.53 -2.14 7.67
N GLU A 430 -8.62 -2.74 8.86
CA GLU A 430 -7.73 -3.83 9.26
C GLU A 430 -7.97 -5.09 8.41
N ALA A 431 -9.24 -5.48 8.26
CA ALA A 431 -9.63 -6.60 7.41
C ALA A 431 -9.23 -6.38 5.94
N GLU A 432 -9.41 -5.18 5.39
CA GLU A 432 -8.94 -4.83 4.04
C GLU A 432 -7.44 -5.06 3.88
N THR A 433 -6.66 -4.65 4.88
CA THR A 433 -5.18 -4.79 4.86
C THR A 433 -4.78 -6.26 4.94
N ALA A 434 -5.38 -7.01 5.89
CA ALA A 434 -5.13 -8.44 6.05
C ALA A 434 -5.46 -9.23 4.77
N ILE A 435 -6.62 -8.95 4.16
CA ILE A 435 -7.03 -9.61 2.91
C ILE A 435 -6.02 -9.30 1.78
N LYS A 436 -5.62 -8.04 1.61
CA LYS A 436 -4.61 -7.66 0.60
C LYS A 436 -3.27 -8.36 0.82
N ASN A 437 -2.86 -8.52 2.07
CA ASN A 437 -1.62 -9.23 2.42
C ASN A 437 -1.70 -10.69 2.01
N VAL A 438 -2.82 -11.37 2.30
CA VAL A 438 -3.03 -12.76 1.86
C VAL A 438 -2.97 -12.88 0.33
N PHE A 439 -3.64 -11.98 -0.40
CA PHE A 439 -3.60 -12.00 -1.86
C PHE A 439 -2.18 -11.88 -2.43
N LYS A 440 -1.35 -11.04 -1.82
CA LYS A 440 0.08 -10.93 -2.18
C LYS A 440 0.87 -12.17 -1.83
N ILE A 441 0.62 -12.78 -0.67
CA ILE A 441 1.29 -14.01 -0.26
C ILE A 441 0.98 -15.14 -1.26
N ILE A 442 -0.27 -15.24 -1.72
CA ILE A 442 -0.68 -16.20 -2.75
C ILE A 442 -0.09 -15.87 -4.13
N SER A 443 -0.01 -14.59 -4.52
CA SER A 443 0.64 -14.22 -5.78
C SER A 443 2.12 -14.55 -5.80
N VAL A 444 2.81 -14.37 -4.67
CA VAL A 444 4.22 -14.76 -4.51
C VAL A 444 4.39 -16.28 -4.50
N LEU A 445 3.48 -17.02 -3.87
CA LEU A 445 3.46 -18.49 -3.91
C LEU A 445 3.26 -19.01 -5.34
N TRP A 446 2.53 -18.28 -6.18
CA TRP A 446 2.35 -18.63 -7.58
C TRP A 446 3.66 -18.54 -8.38
N ARG A 447 4.49 -17.53 -8.09
CA ARG A 447 5.82 -17.35 -8.68
C ARG A 447 6.83 -18.38 -8.17
N ASP A 448 6.85 -18.64 -6.86
CA ASP A 448 7.72 -19.63 -6.23
C ASP A 448 6.90 -20.65 -5.45
N ARG A 449 6.74 -21.83 -6.07
CA ARG A 449 5.89 -22.95 -5.59
C ARG A 449 6.56 -23.74 -4.47
N ARG A 450 7.21 -23.07 -3.53
CA ARG A 450 7.92 -23.70 -2.43
C ARG A 450 7.45 -23.14 -1.08
N VAL A 451 7.32 -24.04 -0.11
CA VAL A 451 6.90 -23.71 1.26
C VAL A 451 7.89 -24.25 2.27
N VAL A 452 7.81 -23.74 3.49
CA VAL A 452 8.62 -24.17 4.64
C VAL A 452 7.74 -24.33 5.87
N ALA A 453 8.24 -25.10 6.83
CA ALA A 453 7.64 -25.24 8.15
C ALA A 453 7.65 -23.88 8.89
N GLY A 454 6.47 -23.39 9.26
CA GLY A 454 6.31 -22.14 10.01
C GLY A 454 6.56 -22.30 11.52
N GLY A 455 5.89 -21.48 12.34
CA GLY A 455 5.88 -21.64 13.81
C GLY A 455 7.26 -21.56 14.48
N GLY A 456 8.24 -20.92 13.83
CA GLY A 456 9.61 -20.82 14.31
C GLY A 456 10.49 -22.05 14.01
N ALA A 457 9.99 -23.09 13.34
CA ALA A 457 10.76 -24.30 13.03
C ALA A 457 11.96 -24.01 12.11
N LEU A 458 11.71 -23.27 11.02
CA LEU A 458 12.77 -22.87 10.10
C LEU A 458 13.84 -22.02 10.81
N GLU A 459 13.44 -21.07 11.65
CA GLU A 459 14.37 -20.22 12.39
C GLU A 459 15.22 -21.01 13.40
N MET A 460 14.64 -22.01 14.06
CA MET A 460 15.38 -22.95 14.91
C MET A 460 16.41 -23.77 14.10
N GLU A 461 16.03 -24.23 12.91
CA GLU A 461 16.92 -24.99 12.05
C GLU A 461 18.05 -24.13 11.47
N ILE A 462 17.76 -22.89 11.07
CA ILE A 462 18.75 -21.90 10.65
C ILE A 462 19.76 -21.67 11.79
N ALA A 463 19.29 -21.46 13.02
CA ALA A 463 20.16 -21.26 14.17
C ALA A 463 21.11 -22.46 14.40
N ARG A 464 20.59 -23.69 14.26
CA ARG A 464 21.39 -24.92 14.38
C ARG A 464 22.46 -25.01 13.30
N GLN A 465 22.08 -24.88 12.03
CA GLN A 465 23.00 -25.03 10.90
C GLN A 465 24.04 -23.90 10.85
N LEU A 466 23.66 -22.66 11.17
CA LEU A 466 24.62 -21.56 11.30
C LEU A 466 25.62 -21.79 12.43
N ARG A 467 25.19 -22.35 13.57
CA ARG A 467 26.10 -22.69 14.66
C ARG A 467 27.12 -23.75 14.24
N GLU A 468 26.71 -24.78 13.50
CA GLU A 468 27.64 -25.76 12.92
C GLU A 468 28.59 -25.13 11.89
N TYR A 469 28.07 -24.26 11.01
CA TYR A 469 28.89 -23.52 10.05
C TYR A 469 29.93 -22.63 10.75
N SER A 470 29.56 -21.98 11.86
CA SER A 470 30.47 -21.15 12.64
C SER A 470 31.68 -21.93 13.17
N LYS A 471 31.56 -23.23 13.45
CA LYS A 471 32.70 -24.06 13.90
C LYS A 471 33.72 -24.30 12.78
N GLN A 472 33.29 -24.21 11.53
CA GLN A 472 34.14 -24.37 10.34
C GLN A 472 34.85 -23.06 9.97
N THR A 473 34.26 -21.92 10.34
CA THR A 473 34.85 -20.59 10.12
C THR A 473 35.86 -20.26 11.23
N SER A 474 37.06 -19.81 10.84
CA SER A 474 38.09 -19.37 11.79
C SER A 474 38.09 -17.86 12.02
N GLY A 475 38.54 -17.43 13.21
CA GLY A 475 38.82 -16.02 13.52
C GLY A 475 37.62 -15.24 14.04
N LYS A 476 37.69 -13.89 13.99
CA LYS A 476 36.66 -13.02 14.59
C LYS A 476 35.28 -13.16 13.94
N LYS A 477 35.22 -13.58 12.66
CA LYS A 477 33.96 -13.82 11.93
C LYS A 477 33.13 -14.97 12.54
N GLN A 478 33.79 -15.98 13.11
CA GLN A 478 33.12 -17.07 13.83
C GLN A 478 32.18 -16.55 14.93
N LEU A 479 32.65 -15.56 15.71
CA LEU A 479 31.87 -14.96 16.79
C LEU A 479 30.63 -14.24 16.27
N VAL A 480 30.75 -13.59 15.11
CA VAL A 480 29.65 -12.89 14.45
C VAL A 480 28.60 -13.87 13.94
N ILE A 481 29.03 -14.94 13.26
CA ILE A 481 28.11 -15.98 12.75
C ILE A 481 27.35 -16.63 13.91
N ASN A 482 28.04 -16.92 15.02
CA ASN A 482 27.40 -17.47 16.20
C ASN A 482 26.41 -16.47 16.85
N ALA A 483 26.76 -15.18 16.91
CA ALA A 483 25.86 -14.12 17.39
C ALA A 483 24.59 -13.98 16.52
N VAL A 484 24.72 -14.13 15.21
CA VAL A 484 23.59 -14.18 14.26
C VAL A 484 22.75 -15.43 14.50
N ALA A 485 23.38 -16.60 14.68
CA ALA A 485 22.68 -17.85 14.96
C ALA A 485 21.79 -17.75 16.23
N GLU A 486 22.29 -17.12 17.30
CA GLU A 486 21.49 -16.89 18.51
C GLU A 486 20.32 -15.93 18.27
N ALA A 487 20.47 -14.94 17.38
CA ALA A 487 19.40 -13.98 17.08
C ALA A 487 18.17 -14.64 16.43
N PHE A 488 18.34 -15.73 15.69
CA PHE A 488 17.20 -16.46 15.09
C PHE A 488 16.26 -17.08 16.13
N HIS A 489 16.75 -17.37 17.36
CA HIS A 489 15.86 -17.82 18.45
C HIS A 489 14.84 -16.76 18.88
N SER A 490 15.04 -15.48 18.52
CA SER A 490 14.12 -14.39 18.88
C SER A 490 12.69 -14.59 18.34
N ILE A 491 12.56 -15.19 17.16
CA ILE A 491 11.28 -15.45 16.51
C ILE A 491 10.45 -16.49 17.28
N PRO A 492 10.92 -17.73 17.52
CA PRO A 492 10.18 -18.67 18.36
C PRO A 492 10.02 -18.15 19.79
N SER A 493 11.01 -17.42 20.33
CA SER A 493 10.87 -16.81 21.66
C SER A 493 9.71 -15.81 21.73
N ALA A 494 9.52 -14.98 20.70
CA ALA A 494 8.41 -14.04 20.63
C ALA A 494 7.05 -14.77 20.57
N LEU A 495 6.93 -15.85 19.78
CA LEU A 495 5.73 -16.69 19.73
C LEU A 495 5.39 -17.29 21.10
N ILE A 496 6.39 -17.85 21.78
CA ILE A 496 6.24 -18.48 23.10
C ILE A 496 5.85 -17.44 24.15
N GLN A 497 6.50 -16.27 24.13
CA GLN A 497 6.22 -15.18 25.06
C GLN A 497 4.79 -14.64 24.89
N ASN A 498 4.35 -14.44 23.65
CA ASN A 498 2.99 -13.98 23.36
C ASN A 498 1.93 -15.06 23.67
N ALA A 499 2.32 -16.34 23.73
CA ALA A 499 1.47 -17.42 24.26
C ALA A 499 1.36 -17.42 25.81
N GLY A 500 2.03 -16.49 26.50
CA GLY A 500 2.07 -16.39 27.96
C GLY A 500 2.99 -17.41 28.63
N LEU A 501 3.88 -18.05 27.87
CA LEU A 501 4.84 -19.04 28.36
C LEU A 501 6.24 -18.43 28.46
N LYS A 502 7.12 -19.10 29.20
CA LYS A 502 8.51 -18.63 29.38
C LYS A 502 9.41 -19.24 28.30
N PRO A 503 10.04 -18.43 27.42
CA PRO A 503 10.94 -18.95 26.39
C PRO A 503 12.12 -19.75 26.93
N ILE A 504 12.59 -19.42 28.15
CA ILE A 504 13.71 -20.09 28.81
C ILE A 504 13.48 -21.60 29.01
N ASP A 505 12.23 -22.04 29.14
CA ASP A 505 11.90 -23.45 29.38
C ASP A 505 11.74 -24.22 28.06
N ILE A 506 11.20 -23.57 27.03
CA ILE A 506 10.75 -24.23 25.79
C ILE A 506 11.79 -24.15 24.67
N VAL A 507 12.51 -23.03 24.52
CA VAL A 507 13.52 -22.88 23.47
C VAL A 507 14.65 -23.91 23.61
N PRO A 508 15.19 -24.21 24.81
CA PRO A 508 16.17 -25.28 24.96
C PRO A 508 15.65 -26.66 24.55
N ASN A 509 14.37 -26.94 24.82
CA ASN A 509 13.73 -28.17 24.38
C ASN A 509 13.68 -28.24 22.84
N LEU A 510 13.20 -27.18 22.18
CA LEU A 510 13.21 -27.06 20.71
C LEU A 510 14.62 -27.27 20.14
N ARG A 511 15.65 -26.64 20.74
CA ARG A 511 17.06 -26.84 20.34
C ARG A 511 17.48 -28.29 20.41
N SER A 512 17.11 -28.98 21.50
CA SER A 512 17.40 -30.41 21.68
C SER A 512 16.73 -31.24 20.58
N MET A 513 15.45 -31.00 20.30
CA MET A 513 14.70 -31.73 19.28
C MET A 513 15.30 -31.54 17.87
N HIS A 514 15.70 -30.32 17.51
CA HIS A 514 16.40 -30.05 16.26
C HIS A 514 17.79 -30.72 16.20
N ALA A 515 18.51 -30.81 17.32
CA ALA A 515 19.78 -31.52 17.38
C ALA A 515 19.62 -33.04 17.11
N HIS A 516 18.45 -33.61 17.42
CA HIS A 516 18.09 -35.01 17.14
C HIS A 516 17.39 -35.20 15.78
N GLY A 517 17.48 -34.24 14.86
CA GLY A 517 16.95 -34.36 13.49
C GLY A 517 15.51 -33.85 13.29
N GLY A 518 14.92 -33.20 14.30
CA GLY A 518 13.59 -32.61 14.23
C GLY A 518 13.51 -31.32 13.42
N VAL A 519 13.80 -31.36 12.12
CA VAL A 519 13.91 -30.18 11.23
C VAL A 519 12.64 -29.33 11.17
N ASN A 520 11.47 -29.95 11.26
CA ASN A 520 10.18 -29.29 11.09
C ASN A 520 9.49 -28.97 12.42
N ILE A 521 10.19 -29.12 13.54
CA ILE A 521 9.61 -28.99 14.88
C ILE A 521 9.58 -27.51 15.26
N GLY A 522 8.37 -26.95 15.28
CA GLY A 522 8.12 -25.57 15.71
C GLY A 522 7.36 -25.52 17.02
N PHE A 523 6.85 -24.34 17.33
CA PHE A 523 5.97 -24.12 18.47
C PHE A 523 4.54 -23.84 17.99
N ASP A 524 3.61 -24.75 18.28
CA ASP A 524 2.19 -24.53 18.04
C ASP A 524 1.62 -23.70 19.20
N VAL A 525 1.26 -22.46 18.88
CA VAL A 525 0.79 -21.46 19.84
C VAL A 525 -0.57 -21.84 20.46
N PHE A 526 -1.42 -22.54 19.70
CA PHE A 526 -2.74 -22.96 20.18
C PHE A 526 -2.65 -24.21 21.06
N LYS A 527 -1.82 -25.18 20.67
CA LYS A 527 -1.55 -26.38 21.50
C LYS A 527 -0.57 -26.12 22.64
N ARG A 528 0.12 -24.98 22.63
CA ARG A 528 1.13 -24.58 23.63
C ARG A 528 2.27 -25.58 23.79
N THR A 529 2.61 -26.32 22.73
CA THR A 529 3.60 -27.40 22.78
C THR A 529 4.46 -27.43 21.52
N PRO A 530 5.72 -27.90 21.62
CA PRO A 530 6.52 -28.24 20.45
C PRO A 530 5.85 -29.34 19.62
N CYS A 531 5.73 -29.16 18.31
CA CYS A 531 5.24 -30.21 17.42
C CYS A 531 5.76 -30.04 15.99
N ASP A 532 5.56 -31.08 15.17
CA ASP A 532 5.86 -31.03 13.74
C ASP A 532 4.88 -30.07 13.02
N MET A 533 5.42 -29.02 12.39
CA MET A 533 4.63 -27.96 11.78
C MET A 533 3.96 -28.39 10.48
N ILE A 534 4.55 -29.33 9.74
CA ILE A 534 3.95 -29.87 8.51
C ILE A 534 2.69 -30.68 8.87
N SER A 535 2.80 -31.52 9.89
CA SER A 535 1.71 -32.33 10.42
C SER A 535 0.60 -31.47 11.01
N SER A 536 0.97 -30.36 11.67
CA SER A 536 0.03 -29.35 12.16
C SER A 536 -0.46 -28.38 11.08
N ARG A 537 -0.03 -28.54 9.81
CA ARG A 537 -0.44 -27.73 8.66
C ARG A 537 -0.15 -26.22 8.80
N ILE A 538 0.96 -25.89 9.45
CA ILE A 538 1.46 -24.53 9.61
C ILE A 538 2.60 -24.34 8.60
N LEU A 539 2.24 -23.84 7.41
CA LEU A 539 3.15 -23.67 6.28
C LEU A 539 3.22 -22.20 5.89
N GLU A 540 4.42 -21.76 5.53
CA GLU A 540 4.68 -20.40 5.05
C GLU A 540 5.41 -20.45 3.71
N PRO A 541 5.13 -19.54 2.75
CA PRO A 541 5.86 -19.48 1.49
C PRO A 541 7.34 -19.10 1.71
N VAL A 542 8.24 -19.75 0.97
CA VAL A 542 9.69 -19.54 1.08
C VAL A 542 10.08 -18.08 0.88
N GLN A 543 9.49 -17.43 -0.12
CA GLN A 543 9.80 -16.05 -0.47
C GLN A 543 9.50 -15.06 0.66
N VAL A 544 8.49 -15.31 1.50
CA VAL A 544 8.21 -14.46 2.67
C VAL A 544 9.38 -14.51 3.66
N LYS A 545 9.97 -15.69 3.88
CA LYS A 545 11.14 -15.89 4.76
C LYS A 545 12.41 -15.31 4.15
N VAL A 546 12.66 -15.57 2.86
CA VAL A 546 13.82 -15.03 2.14
C VAL A 546 13.80 -13.51 2.18
N GLN A 547 12.65 -12.88 1.90
CA GLN A 547 12.53 -11.43 1.90
C GLN A 547 12.70 -10.84 3.29
N ALA A 548 12.12 -11.49 4.32
CA ALA A 548 12.28 -11.04 5.69
C ALA A 548 13.75 -11.07 6.16
N VAL A 549 14.47 -12.14 5.82
CA VAL A 549 15.90 -12.27 6.10
C VAL A 549 16.70 -11.21 5.35
N LYS A 550 16.51 -11.06 4.03
CA LYS A 550 17.23 -10.06 3.23
C LYS A 550 17.04 -8.65 3.79
N THR A 551 15.78 -8.26 4.05
CA THR A 551 15.46 -6.94 4.60
C THR A 551 16.09 -6.74 5.98
N ALA A 552 16.07 -7.75 6.85
CA ALA A 552 16.71 -7.68 8.16
C ALA A 552 18.22 -7.45 8.05
N PHE A 553 18.93 -8.23 7.21
CA PHE A 553 20.37 -8.10 7.04
C PHE A 553 20.78 -6.81 6.34
N GLU A 554 20.01 -6.35 5.35
CA GLU A 554 20.22 -5.03 4.73
C GLU A 554 20.07 -3.90 5.74
N ALA A 555 19.09 -4.01 6.63
CA ALA A 555 18.90 -3.04 7.71
C ALA A 555 20.08 -3.06 8.69
N VAL A 556 20.50 -4.25 9.14
CA VAL A 556 21.68 -4.44 10.01
C VAL A 556 22.92 -3.82 9.37
N TYR A 557 23.19 -4.14 8.11
CA TYR A 557 24.34 -3.63 7.38
C TYR A 557 24.33 -2.10 7.28
N THR A 558 23.17 -1.52 6.94
CA THR A 558 23.02 -0.06 6.83
C THR A 558 23.24 0.64 8.16
N ILE A 559 22.65 0.11 9.24
CA ILE A 559 22.74 0.71 10.58
C ILE A 559 24.18 0.65 11.11
N LEU A 560 24.88 -0.48 10.94
CA LEU A 560 26.27 -0.63 11.38
C LEU A 560 27.24 0.29 10.62
N ARG A 561 26.89 0.75 9.42
CA ARG A 561 27.71 1.67 8.62
C ARG A 561 27.59 3.13 9.04
N ILE A 562 26.57 3.49 9.81
CA ILE A 562 26.38 4.86 10.28
C ILE A 562 27.33 5.13 11.44
N ASP A 563 28.39 5.89 11.19
CA ASP A 563 29.40 6.30 12.18
C ASP A 563 29.27 7.77 12.62
N ASP A 564 28.38 8.54 11.98
CA ASP A 564 28.26 9.99 12.17
C ASP A 564 26.81 10.48 11.94
N PHE A 565 26.29 11.31 12.86
CA PHE A 565 25.05 12.05 12.66
C PHE A 565 25.33 13.54 12.49
N ILE A 566 24.79 14.11 11.41
CA ILE A 566 24.83 15.55 11.15
C ILE A 566 23.41 16.08 11.25
N LEU A 567 23.10 16.72 12.37
CA LEU A 567 21.85 17.43 12.60
C LEU A 567 21.99 18.85 12.06
N CYS A 568 21.46 19.09 10.87
CA CYS A 568 21.39 20.42 10.29
C CYS A 568 20.43 21.31 11.10
N ARG A 569 20.78 22.59 11.26
CA ARG A 569 19.89 23.56 11.94
C ARG A 569 18.52 23.56 11.27
N ARG A 570 17.47 23.67 12.08
CA ARG A 570 16.13 23.96 11.55
C ARG A 570 16.15 25.37 10.97
N LEU A 571 15.87 25.50 9.67
CA LEU A 571 15.83 26.81 9.01
C LEU A 571 14.78 27.69 9.72
N PRO A 572 15.12 28.94 10.09
CA PRO A 572 14.13 29.94 10.49
C PRO A 572 13.01 30.04 9.45
N LYS A 573 11.78 30.36 9.86
CA LYS A 573 10.63 30.51 8.94
C LYS A 573 10.97 31.33 7.67
N PRO A 574 11.68 32.48 7.75
CA PRO A 574 12.07 33.24 6.56
C PRO A 574 12.97 32.47 5.58
N GLU A 575 13.96 31.73 6.09
CA GLU A 575 14.88 30.91 5.26
C GLU A 575 14.15 29.67 4.70
N ALA A 576 13.26 29.06 5.47
CA ALA A 576 12.43 27.94 5.02
C ALA A 576 11.47 28.37 3.90
N ASP A 577 10.86 29.55 4.04
CA ASP A 577 9.97 30.14 3.02
C ASP A 577 10.77 30.58 1.79
N TYR A 578 12.00 31.08 1.95
CA TYR A 578 12.92 31.33 0.83
C TYR A 578 13.27 30.03 0.10
N LYS A 579 13.67 28.98 0.81
CA LYS A 579 14.00 27.68 0.21
C LYS A 579 12.79 27.08 -0.51
N ARG A 580 11.59 27.13 0.07
CA ARG A 580 10.33 26.72 -0.58
C ARG A 580 10.02 27.55 -1.83
N ARG A 581 10.27 28.86 -1.80
CA ARG A 581 10.14 29.72 -2.98
C ARG A 581 11.12 29.31 -4.08
N MET A 582 12.39 29.10 -3.72
CA MET A 582 13.45 28.66 -4.65
C MET A 582 13.17 27.28 -5.25
N GLU A 583 12.73 26.31 -4.44
CA GLU A 583 12.28 24.98 -4.90
C GLU A 583 11.00 25.05 -5.75
N GLY A 584 10.15 26.05 -5.53
CA GLY A 584 8.98 26.36 -6.36
C GLY A 584 9.35 26.98 -7.71
N THR A 585 10.42 27.78 -7.76
CA THR A 585 10.96 28.42 -8.97
C THR A 585 12.08 27.62 -9.65
N ALA A 586 12.37 26.41 -9.17
CA ALA A 586 13.41 25.55 -9.75
C ALA A 586 13.12 25.31 -11.24
N PRO A 587 14.11 25.46 -12.15
CA PRO A 587 13.90 25.40 -13.59
C PRO A 587 13.19 24.13 -14.06
N GLU A 588 13.46 22.99 -13.42
CA GLU A 588 12.83 21.70 -13.73
C GLU A 588 11.36 21.67 -13.32
N ARG A 589 11.01 22.24 -12.17
CA ARG A 589 9.62 22.31 -11.69
C ARG A 589 8.83 23.34 -12.49
N VAL A 590 9.46 24.45 -12.88
CA VAL A 590 8.88 25.43 -13.81
C VAL A 590 8.67 24.81 -15.19
N LYS A 591 9.62 24.02 -15.72
CA LYS A 591 9.44 23.22 -16.95
C LYS A 591 8.33 22.18 -16.81
N LYS A 592 8.22 21.53 -15.66
CA LYS A 592 7.15 20.58 -15.37
C LYS A 592 5.79 21.27 -15.32
N ILE A 593 5.66 22.39 -14.61
CA ILE A 593 4.43 23.20 -14.57
C ILE A 593 4.10 23.73 -15.98
N LYS A 594 5.09 24.22 -16.72
CA LYS A 594 4.92 24.62 -18.13
C LYS A 594 4.37 23.49 -18.99
N ARG A 595 4.93 22.27 -18.89
CA ARG A 595 4.37 21.07 -19.55
C ARG A 595 2.97 20.73 -19.07
N ASP A 596 2.74 20.68 -17.76
CA ASP A 596 1.47 20.29 -17.14
C ASP A 596 0.34 21.27 -17.49
N PHE A 597 0.67 22.54 -17.75
CA PHE A 597 -0.28 23.59 -18.18
C PHE A 597 -0.21 23.92 -19.68
N GLY A 598 0.58 23.17 -20.47
CA GLY A 598 0.71 23.35 -21.92
C GLY A 598 1.17 24.76 -22.33
N ILE A 599 2.09 25.35 -21.57
CA ILE A 599 2.74 26.63 -21.83
C ILE A 599 4.18 26.33 -22.25
N ASP A 600 4.52 26.51 -23.53
CA ASP A 600 5.90 26.36 -24.01
C ASP A 600 6.86 27.39 -23.37
#